data_AF-A0A973SKW2-F1
#
_entry.id   AF-A0A973SKW2-F1
#
_cell.length_a   1.000
_cell.length_b   1.000
_cell.length_c   1.000
_cell.angle_alpha   90.00
_cell.angle_beta   90.00
_cell.angle_gamma   90.00
#
_symmetry.space_group_name_H-M   'P 1'
#
loop_
_entity.id
_entity.type
_entity.pdbx_description
1 polymer ?
#
loop_
_entity_poly.entity_id
_entity_poly.type
_entity_poly.pdbx_seq_one_letter_code
_entity_poly.pdbx_strand_id
1 'polypeptide(L)'
;MSLPLLASFLRLRAPVNSGPIIPPEARDTYGELAPDLDVVDRELAPVFAEYDRLALRDQNRYRRQQVLILLGSALLTGLGGLQAVFPEQRWPTLLLTVVGILLAASTRLVKEGEVFQSYMNARMKAERLRALHFHYLSRIDPYAGDDREIVLRRAVLAIRADREPE
;
A
#
# COMPACT_ATOMS: atom_id res chain seq x y z
N MET A 1 18.61 -1.90 25.12
CA MET A 1 17.19 -1.53 24.95
C MET A 1 16.99 -1.16 23.49
N SER A 2 16.82 -2.17 22.65
CA SER A 2 16.68 -2.03 21.20
C SER A 2 15.32 -1.39 20.89
N LEU A 3 15.27 -0.44 19.96
CA LEU A 3 14.03 0.22 19.51
C LEU A 3 13.50 -0.48 18.24
N PRO A 4 12.82 -1.65 18.32
CA PRO A 4 12.30 -2.34 17.14
C PRO A 4 11.22 -1.53 16.42
N LEU A 5 10.56 -0.61 17.14
CA LEU A 5 9.52 0.27 16.60
C LEU A 5 10.08 1.33 15.62
N LEU A 6 11.31 1.82 15.85
CA LEU A 6 11.95 2.77 14.93
C LEU A 6 12.48 2.04 13.67
N ALA A 7 12.95 0.81 13.82
CA ALA A 7 13.43 0.01 12.68
C ALA A 7 12.32 -0.35 11.68
N SER A 8 11.09 -0.59 12.15
CA SER A 8 9.94 -0.79 11.27
C SER A 8 9.44 0.52 10.64
N PHE A 9 9.48 1.62 11.38
CA PHE A 9 9.10 2.95 10.90
C PHE A 9 10.07 3.49 9.83
N LEU A 10 11.36 3.18 9.93
CA LEU A 10 12.40 3.58 8.98
C LEU A 10 12.50 2.67 7.74
N ARG A 11 11.64 1.66 7.59
CA ARG A 11 11.51 0.93 6.32
C ARG A 11 10.83 1.83 5.29
N LEU A 12 11.61 2.75 4.72
CA LEU A 12 11.24 3.62 3.60
C LEU A 12 11.03 2.86 2.29
N ARG A 13 11.14 1.52 2.29
CA ARG A 13 11.05 0.69 1.10
C ARG A 13 9.91 -0.29 1.26
N ALA A 14 9.05 -0.31 0.25
CA ALA A 14 8.01 -1.31 0.12
C ALA A 14 8.64 -2.70 0.07
N PRO A 15 8.02 -3.72 0.73
CA PRO A 15 8.29 -5.08 0.31
C PRO A 15 8.01 -5.17 -1.19
N VAL A 16 8.99 -5.68 -1.93
CA VAL A 16 8.93 -5.76 -3.41
C VAL A 16 7.92 -6.83 -3.85
N ASN A 17 7.65 -7.79 -2.98
CA ASN A 17 6.81 -8.94 -3.27
C ASN A 17 5.51 -8.86 -2.48
N SER A 18 4.40 -8.92 -3.20
CA SER A 18 3.12 -9.36 -2.65
C SER A 18 3.25 -10.84 -2.28
N GLY A 19 3.03 -11.18 -1.01
CA GLY A 19 3.00 -12.58 -0.58
C GLY A 19 1.76 -13.30 -1.12
N PRO A 20 1.76 -14.64 -1.21
CA PRO A 20 0.55 -15.40 -1.47
C PRO A 20 -0.47 -15.19 -0.34
N ILE A 21 -1.76 -15.32 -0.64
CA ILE A 21 -2.84 -15.15 0.36
C ILE A 21 -2.74 -16.24 1.44
N ILE A 22 -2.53 -17.49 1.02
CA ILE A 22 -2.21 -18.62 1.90
C ILE A 22 -0.71 -18.94 1.75
N PRO A 23 0.06 -18.98 2.85
CA PRO A 23 1.46 -19.40 2.84
C PRO A 23 1.63 -20.80 2.24
N PRO A 24 2.70 -21.07 1.46
CA PRO A 24 2.90 -22.37 0.83
C PRO A 24 2.90 -23.53 1.83
N GLU A 25 3.53 -23.32 2.97
CA GLU A 25 3.61 -24.27 4.10
C GLU A 25 2.24 -24.65 4.70
N ALA A 26 1.24 -23.75 4.62
CA ALA A 26 -0.12 -24.06 5.06
C ALA A 26 -0.89 -24.90 4.02
N ARG A 27 -0.49 -24.89 2.74
CA ARG A 27 -1.20 -25.62 1.67
C ARG A 27 -1.03 -27.13 1.80
N ASP A 28 0.16 -27.58 2.19
CA ASP A 28 0.47 -29.00 2.39
C ASP A 28 -0.38 -29.64 3.49
N THR A 29 -0.95 -28.82 4.39
CA THR A 29 -1.84 -29.28 5.46
C THR A 29 -3.27 -29.55 4.96
N TYR A 30 -3.69 -28.94 3.84
CA TYR A 30 -5.07 -28.97 3.34
C TYR A 30 -5.15 -29.53 1.92
N GLY A 31 -4.71 -30.79 1.74
CA GLY A 31 -4.68 -31.45 0.43
C GLY A 31 -6.05 -31.54 -0.28
N GLU A 32 -7.15 -31.60 0.48
CA GLU A 32 -8.52 -31.62 -0.09
C GLU A 32 -8.89 -30.32 -0.82
N LEU A 33 -8.26 -29.21 -0.46
CA LEU A 33 -8.46 -27.91 -1.11
C LEU A 33 -7.55 -27.71 -2.32
N ALA A 34 -6.62 -28.63 -2.61
CA ALA A 34 -5.63 -28.45 -3.69
C ALA A 34 -6.28 -28.11 -5.05
N PRO A 35 -7.35 -28.79 -5.51
CA PRO A 35 -8.00 -28.43 -6.77
C PRO A 35 -8.59 -27.01 -6.76
N ASP A 36 -9.13 -26.58 -5.62
CA ASP A 36 -9.75 -25.26 -5.47
C ASP A 36 -8.67 -24.17 -5.37
N LEU A 37 -7.54 -24.47 -4.71
CA LEU A 37 -6.37 -23.60 -4.63
C LEU A 37 -5.73 -23.39 -6.01
N ASP A 38 -5.66 -24.42 -6.85
CA ASP A 38 -5.14 -24.31 -8.22
C ASP A 38 -5.98 -23.35 -9.08
N VAL A 39 -7.31 -23.38 -8.92
CA VAL A 39 -8.23 -22.45 -9.60
C VAL A 39 -7.98 -21.02 -9.12
N VAL A 40 -7.90 -20.81 -7.81
CA VAL A 40 -7.69 -19.49 -7.22
C VAL A 40 -6.31 -18.93 -7.59
N ASP A 41 -5.27 -19.77 -7.64
CA ASP A 41 -3.94 -19.38 -8.08
C ASP A 41 -3.90 -18.99 -9.56
N ARG A 42 -4.71 -19.63 -10.40
CA ARG A 42 -4.80 -19.30 -11.83
C ARG A 42 -5.61 -18.02 -12.07
N GLU A 43 -6.77 -17.89 -11.44
CA GLU A 43 -7.76 -16.88 -11.80
C GLU A 43 -7.67 -15.61 -10.94
N LEU A 44 -7.34 -15.73 -9.66
CA LEU A 44 -7.43 -14.64 -8.67
C LEU A 44 -6.06 -14.13 -8.23
N ALA A 45 -5.10 -15.03 -7.96
CA ALA A 45 -3.81 -14.66 -7.40
C ALA A 45 -3.01 -13.64 -8.25
N PRO A 46 -3.01 -13.68 -9.60
CA PRO A 46 -2.30 -12.69 -10.39
C PRO A 46 -2.87 -11.27 -10.22
N VAL A 47 -4.21 -11.17 -10.19
CA VAL A 47 -4.93 -9.90 -10.02
C VAL A 47 -4.75 -9.37 -8.60
N PHE A 48 -4.80 -10.25 -7.61
CA PHE A 48 -4.51 -9.88 -6.22
C PHE A 48 -3.08 -9.34 -6.08
N ALA A 49 -2.09 -10.04 -6.65
CA ALA A 49 -0.70 -9.63 -6.58
C ALA A 49 -0.45 -8.27 -7.25
N GLU A 50 -1.13 -7.98 -8.36
CA GLU A 50 -1.09 -6.68 -9.02
C GLU A 50 -1.55 -5.56 -8.07
N TYR A 51 -2.74 -5.69 -7.49
CA TYR A 51 -3.31 -4.66 -6.62
C TYR A 51 -2.60 -4.53 -5.27
N ASP A 52 -2.14 -5.64 -4.69
CA ASP A 52 -1.36 -5.61 -3.44
C ASP A 52 -0.01 -4.89 -3.65
N ARG A 53 0.69 -5.15 -4.77
CA ARG A 53 1.92 -4.42 -5.12
C ARG A 53 1.67 -2.95 -5.36
N LEU A 54 0.58 -2.59 -6.05
CA LEU A 54 0.20 -1.19 -6.26
C LEU A 54 -0.06 -0.48 -4.93
N ALA A 55 -0.83 -1.10 -4.03
CA ALA A 55 -1.10 -0.57 -2.70
C ALA A 55 0.19 -0.39 -1.90
N LEU A 56 1.09 -1.39 -1.90
CA LEU A 56 2.38 -1.30 -1.21
C LEU A 56 3.25 -0.17 -1.78
N ARG A 57 3.30 -0.01 -3.11
CA ARG A 57 4.07 1.05 -3.76
C ARG A 57 3.57 2.43 -3.35
N ASP A 58 2.27 2.65 -3.43
CA ASP A 58 1.67 3.96 -3.16
C ASP A 58 1.69 4.29 -1.66
N GLN A 59 1.53 3.30 -0.78
CA GLN A 59 1.75 3.46 0.67
C GLN A 59 3.16 3.98 0.97
N ASN A 60 4.19 3.43 0.31
CA ASN A 60 5.57 3.85 0.55
C ASN A 60 5.86 5.23 -0.02
N ARG A 61 5.28 5.57 -1.17
CA ARG A 61 5.36 6.93 -1.72
C ARG A 61 4.76 7.94 -0.74
N TYR A 62 3.57 7.65 -0.21
CA TYR A 62 2.90 8.50 0.76
C TYR A 62 3.70 8.64 2.06
N ARG A 63 4.20 7.54 2.64
CA ARG A 63 5.04 7.58 3.86
C ARG A 63 6.32 8.38 3.67
N ARG A 64 7.02 8.23 2.54
CA ARG A 64 8.23 9.02 2.24
C ARG A 64 7.94 10.51 2.23
N GLN A 65 6.81 10.91 1.66
CA GLN A 65 6.40 12.31 1.64
C GLN A 65 6.11 12.85 3.03
N GLN A 66 5.37 12.09 3.85
CA GLN A 66 5.14 12.49 5.25
C GLN A 66 6.44 12.66 6.03
N VAL A 67 7.41 11.75 5.84
CA VAL A 67 8.73 11.86 6.48
C VAL A 67 9.48 13.10 6.00
N LEU A 68 9.46 13.40 4.69
CA LEU A 68 10.08 14.62 4.15
C LEU A 68 9.44 15.89 4.70
N ILE A 69 8.11 15.92 4.83
CA ILE A 69 7.39 17.05 5.41
C ILE A 69 7.74 17.23 6.88
N LEU A 70 7.78 16.15 7.65
CA LEU A 70 8.14 16.19 9.06
C LEU A 70 9.57 16.68 9.27
N LEU A 71 10.53 16.12 8.52
CA LEU A 71 11.94 16.54 8.58
C LEU A 71 12.11 17.99 8.11
N GLY A 72 11.47 18.38 7.00
CA GLY A 72 11.48 19.75 6.51
C GLY A 72 10.91 20.74 7.52
N SER A 73 9.80 20.39 8.18
CA SER A 73 9.18 21.20 9.21
C SER A 73 10.10 21.34 10.44
N ALA A 74 10.69 20.24 10.90
CA ALA A 74 11.64 20.27 12.02
C ALA A 74 12.88 21.12 11.71
N LEU A 75 13.41 21.02 10.48
CA LEU A 75 14.52 21.86 10.02
C LEU A 75 14.14 23.34 9.99
N LEU A 76 12.95 23.68 9.46
CA LEU A 76 12.46 25.06 9.45
C LEU A 76 12.34 25.63 10.86
N THR A 77 11.77 24.88 11.80
CA THR A 77 11.68 25.28 13.21
C THR A 77 13.06 25.48 13.83
N GLY A 78 14.00 24.55 13.60
CA GLY A 78 15.35 24.64 14.12
C GLY A 78 16.13 25.84 13.57
N LEU A 79 16.04 26.09 12.26
CA LEU A 79 16.65 27.24 11.61
C LEU A 79 16.03 28.56 12.08
N GLY A 80 14.71 28.59 12.32
CA GLY A 80 14.04 29.77 12.88
C GLY A 80 14.52 30.08 14.29
N GLY A 81 14.71 29.06 15.12
CA GLY A 81 15.31 29.21 16.45
C GLY A 81 16.76 29.71 16.39
N LEU A 82 17.59 29.15 15.50
CA LEU A 82 18.96 29.60 15.25
C LEU A 82 19.02 31.07 14.80
N GLN A 83 18.12 31.50 13.91
CA GLN A 83 18.02 32.89 13.48
C GLN A 83 17.68 33.84 14.64
N ALA A 84 16.83 33.40 15.57
CA ALA A 84 16.50 34.19 16.76
C ALA A 84 17.70 34.37 17.72
N VAL A 85 18.60 33.39 17.78
CA VAL A 85 19.83 33.46 18.60
C VAL A 85 20.95 34.25 17.90
N PHE A 86 21.03 34.20 16.57
CA PHE A 86 22.07 34.85 15.77
C PHE A 86 21.47 35.86 14.75
N PRO A 87 20.84 36.96 15.20
CA PRO A 87 20.11 37.88 14.32
C PRO A 87 21.02 38.62 13.31
N GLU A 88 22.31 38.77 13.63
CA GLU A 88 23.31 39.43 12.79
C GLU A 88 23.72 38.57 11.57
N GLN A 89 23.50 37.25 11.64
CA GLN A 89 23.95 36.31 10.61
C GLN A 89 22.85 36.06 9.57
N ARG A 90 23.18 36.22 8.29
CA ARG A 90 22.21 36.09 7.18
C ARG A 90 22.06 34.67 6.63
N TRP A 91 23.00 33.78 6.92
CA TRP A 91 23.00 32.41 6.40
C TRP A 91 21.80 31.55 6.89
N PRO A 92 21.26 31.69 8.12
CA PRO A 92 20.10 30.92 8.55
C PRO A 92 18.86 31.24 7.71
N THR A 93 18.66 32.52 7.39
CA THR A 93 17.54 33.00 6.56
C THR A 93 17.63 32.49 5.13
N LEU A 94 18.83 32.44 4.54
CA LEU A 94 19.04 31.86 3.21
C LEU A 94 18.68 30.36 3.20
N LEU A 95 19.15 29.60 4.19
CA LEU A 95 18.80 28.19 4.31
C LEU A 95 17.30 27.98 4.54
N LEU A 96 16.68 28.78 5.41
CA LEU A 96 15.23 28.76 5.66
C LEU A 96 14.44 28.94 4.37
N THR A 97 14.84 29.92 3.56
CA THR A 97 14.20 30.24 2.29
C THR A 97 14.34 29.08 1.29
N VAL A 98 15.55 28.53 1.15
CA VAL A 98 15.80 27.40 0.25
C VAL A 98 15.02 26.17 0.67
N VAL A 99 15.06 25.80 1.96
CA VAL A 99 14.32 24.65 2.50
C VAL A 99 12.81 24.85 2.35
N GLY A 100 12.31 26.06 2.63
CA GLY A 100 10.90 26.40 2.47
C GLY A 100 10.41 26.28 1.02
N ILE A 101 11.19 26.78 0.06
CA ILE A 101 10.88 26.64 -1.38
C ILE A 101 10.89 25.17 -1.81
N LEU A 102 11.92 24.41 -1.41
CA LEU A 102 12.02 22.99 -1.75
C LEU A 102 10.84 22.19 -1.17
N LEU A 103 10.45 22.47 0.07
CA LEU A 103 9.33 21.82 0.72
C LEU A 103 8.01 22.17 0.02
N ALA A 104 7.75 23.45 -0.26
CA ALA A 104 6.55 23.90 -0.97
C ALA A 104 6.48 23.39 -2.42
N ALA A 105 7.62 23.28 -3.11
CA ALA A 105 7.68 22.69 -4.44
C ALA A 105 7.38 21.18 -4.39
N SER A 106 7.90 20.47 -3.38
CA SER A 106 7.67 19.03 -3.22
C SER A 106 6.18 18.69 -3.01
N THR A 107 5.45 19.51 -2.24
CA THR A 107 4.01 19.32 -2.00
C THR A 107 3.17 19.68 -3.22
N ARG A 108 3.60 20.64 -4.05
CA ARG A 108 2.91 20.95 -5.32
C ARG A 108 3.11 19.88 -6.40
N LEU A 109 4.32 19.32 -6.49
CA LEU A 109 4.64 18.29 -7.49
C LEU A 109 3.97 16.95 -7.18
N VAL A 110 3.66 16.70 -5.91
CA VAL A 110 2.97 15.48 -5.51
C VAL A 110 1.53 15.80 -5.13
N LYS A 111 0.61 15.42 -6.00
CA LYS A 111 -0.82 15.42 -5.69
C LYS A 111 -1.10 14.34 -4.63
N GLU A 112 -0.88 14.69 -3.36
CA GLU A 112 -1.05 13.77 -2.21
C GLU A 112 -2.39 13.06 -2.22
N GLY A 113 -3.46 13.80 -2.57
CA GLY A 113 -4.80 13.25 -2.72
C GLY A 113 -4.86 12.12 -3.75
N GLU A 114 -4.24 12.27 -4.92
CA GLU A 114 -4.23 11.23 -5.95
C GLU A 114 -3.46 9.99 -5.51
N VAL A 115 -2.30 10.16 -4.86
CA VAL A 115 -1.50 9.02 -4.35
C VAL A 115 -2.27 8.29 -3.25
N PHE A 116 -2.90 9.02 -2.33
CA PHE A 116 -3.69 8.43 -1.26
C PHE A 116 -4.94 7.71 -1.80
N GLN A 117 -5.67 8.31 -2.73
CA GLN A 117 -6.83 7.68 -3.36
C GLN A 117 -6.43 6.42 -4.15
N SER A 118 -5.33 6.48 -4.90
CA SER A 118 -4.77 5.31 -5.60
C SER A 118 -4.44 4.18 -4.63
N TYR A 119 -3.77 4.50 -3.51
CA TYR A 119 -3.49 3.55 -2.44
C TYR A 119 -4.77 2.90 -1.89
N MET A 120 -5.77 3.72 -1.54
CA MET A 120 -7.03 3.24 -0.97
C MET A 120 -7.79 2.34 -1.94
N ASN A 121 -7.85 2.71 -3.22
CA ASN A 121 -8.50 1.92 -4.26
C ASN A 121 -7.80 0.58 -4.47
N ALA A 122 -6.47 0.58 -4.62
CA ALA A 122 -5.69 -0.64 -4.78
C ALA A 122 -5.84 -1.55 -3.54
N ARG A 123 -5.79 -0.97 -2.34
CA ARG A 123 -5.95 -1.72 -1.09
C ARG A 123 -7.34 -2.34 -0.98
N MET A 124 -8.37 -1.58 -1.28
CA MET A 124 -9.76 -2.05 -1.25
C MET A 124 -9.98 -3.19 -2.25
N LYS A 125 -9.44 -3.10 -3.48
CA LYS A 125 -9.50 -4.21 -4.45
C LYS A 125 -8.76 -5.45 -3.98
N ALA A 126 -7.56 -5.28 -3.39
CA ALA A 126 -6.81 -6.41 -2.83
C ALA A 126 -7.57 -7.10 -1.68
N GLU A 127 -8.22 -6.33 -0.79
CA GLU A 127 -9.06 -6.90 0.27
C GLU A 127 -10.30 -7.60 -0.27
N ARG A 128 -10.98 -7.03 -1.28
CA ARG A 128 -12.12 -7.68 -1.96
C ARG A 128 -11.71 -9.01 -2.58
N LEU A 129 -10.55 -9.07 -3.23
CA LEU A 129 -10.00 -10.32 -3.78
C LEU A 129 -9.61 -11.31 -2.68
N ARG A 130 -9.06 -10.84 -1.55
CA ARG A 130 -8.79 -11.70 -0.39
C ARG A 130 -10.07 -12.28 0.20
N ALA A 131 -11.14 -11.50 0.32
CA ALA A 131 -12.44 -11.99 0.76
C ALA A 131 -13.01 -13.02 -0.22
N LEU A 132 -12.95 -12.72 -1.53
CA LEU A 132 -13.39 -13.61 -2.60
C LEU A 132 -12.65 -14.96 -2.59
N HIS A 133 -11.33 -14.93 -2.35
CA HIS A 133 -10.51 -16.12 -2.19
C HIS A 133 -11.06 -17.03 -1.07
N PHE A 134 -11.31 -16.49 0.12
CA PHE A 134 -11.86 -17.29 1.22
C PHE A 134 -13.30 -17.75 0.96
N HIS A 135 -14.10 -16.92 0.30
CA HIS A 135 -15.47 -17.25 -0.05
C HIS A 135 -15.55 -18.43 -1.04
N TYR A 136 -14.66 -18.46 -2.03
CA TYR A 136 -14.56 -19.56 -2.97
C TYR A 136 -14.14 -20.87 -2.28
N LEU A 137 -13.11 -20.81 -1.42
CA LEU A 137 -12.61 -21.98 -0.71
C LEU A 137 -13.62 -22.54 0.31
N SER A 138 -14.46 -21.69 0.91
CA SER A 138 -15.49 -22.14 1.85
C SER A 138 -16.73 -22.75 1.17
N ARG A 139 -16.82 -22.67 -0.18
CA ARG A 139 -17.94 -23.18 -0.98
C ARG A 139 -19.31 -22.66 -0.52
N ILE A 140 -19.34 -21.45 0.03
CA ILE A 140 -20.59 -20.77 0.39
C ILE A 140 -21.18 -20.14 -0.89
N ASP A 141 -22.50 -20.06 -0.97
CA ASP A 141 -23.23 -19.44 -2.09
C ASP A 141 -22.62 -18.06 -2.45
N PRO A 142 -22.29 -17.77 -3.72
CA PRO A 142 -22.67 -18.50 -4.95
C PRO A 142 -21.72 -19.62 -5.40
N TYR A 143 -20.73 -20.02 -4.58
CA TYR A 143 -19.67 -20.97 -4.95
C TYR A 143 -19.96 -22.44 -4.58
N ALA A 144 -21.20 -22.75 -4.22
CA ALA A 144 -21.63 -24.09 -3.83
C ALA A 144 -21.89 -25.03 -5.04
N GLY A 145 -22.13 -24.47 -6.23
CA GLY A 145 -22.46 -25.23 -7.44
C GLY A 145 -21.27 -25.56 -8.35
N ASP A 146 -21.54 -26.35 -9.40
CA ASP A 146 -20.51 -26.83 -10.33
C ASP A 146 -19.90 -25.70 -11.20
N ASP A 147 -20.65 -24.63 -11.46
CA ASP A 147 -20.21 -23.47 -12.26
C ASP A 147 -19.36 -22.45 -11.47
N ARG A 148 -18.95 -22.78 -10.24
CA ARG A 148 -18.25 -21.87 -9.31
C ARG A 148 -16.98 -21.22 -9.89
N GLU A 149 -16.25 -21.88 -10.79
CA GLU A 149 -15.09 -21.27 -11.45
C GLU A 149 -15.50 -20.12 -12.39
N ILE A 150 -16.59 -20.29 -13.13
CA ILE A 150 -17.12 -19.24 -14.03
C ILE A 150 -17.59 -18.04 -13.19
N VAL A 151 -18.28 -18.30 -12.08
CA VAL A 151 -18.71 -17.28 -11.12
C VAL A 151 -17.50 -16.54 -10.54
N LEU A 152 -16.45 -17.27 -10.12
CA LEU A 152 -15.22 -16.68 -9.61
C LEU A 152 -14.56 -15.75 -10.64
N ARG A 153 -14.41 -16.22 -11.88
CA ARG A 153 -13.81 -15.41 -12.95
C ARG A 153 -14.60 -14.13 -13.20
N ARG A 154 -15.94 -14.22 -13.21
CA ARG A 154 -16.82 -13.06 -13.36
C ARG A 154 -16.65 -12.08 -12.20
N ALA A 155 -16.60 -12.57 -10.96
CA ALA A 155 -16.39 -11.75 -9.77
C ALA A 155 -15.02 -11.03 -9.80
N VAL A 156 -13.94 -11.73 -10.19
CA VAL A 156 -12.61 -11.13 -10.37
C VAL A 156 -12.63 -10.02 -11.42
N LEU A 157 -13.29 -10.25 -12.57
CA LEU A 157 -13.44 -9.25 -13.62
C LEU A 157 -14.27 -8.03 -13.16
N ALA A 158 -15.33 -8.25 -12.38
CA ALA A 158 -16.14 -7.19 -11.81
C ALA A 158 -15.32 -6.28 -10.87
N ILE A 159 -14.55 -6.88 -9.94
CA ILE A 159 -13.65 -6.13 -9.04
C ILE A 159 -12.61 -5.33 -9.84
N ARG A 160 -12.05 -5.93 -10.90
CA ARG A 160 -11.10 -5.24 -11.78
C ARG A 160 -11.73 -4.01 -12.42
N ALA A 161 -12.95 -4.14 -12.91
CA ALA A 161 -13.76 -3.09 -13.51
C ALA A 161 -14.40 -2.10 -12.52
N ASP A 162 -14.08 -2.22 -11.22
CA ASP A 162 -14.62 -1.38 -10.14
C ASP A 162 -16.14 -1.51 -9.92
N ARG A 163 -16.68 -2.69 -10.23
CA ARG A 163 -18.07 -3.06 -9.99
C ARG A 163 -18.17 -3.98 -8.78
N GLU A 164 -19.34 -4.01 -8.14
CA GLU A 164 -19.64 -5.03 -7.16
C GLU A 164 -19.79 -6.39 -7.87
N PRO A 165 -19.18 -7.46 -7.34
CA PRO A 165 -19.40 -8.80 -7.85
C PRO A 165 -20.84 -9.22 -7.53
N GLU A 166 -21.65 -9.47 -8.56
CA GLU A 166 -22.98 -10.09 -8.47
C GLU A 166 -22.88 -11.61 -8.28
#